data_AF-A0A399UKM4-F1
#
_entry.id   AF-A0A399UKM4-F1
#
_cell.length_a   1.000
_cell.length_b   1.000
_cell.length_c   1.000
_cell.angle_alpha   90.00
_cell.angle_beta   90.00
_cell.angle_gamma   90.00
#
_symmetry.space_group_name_H-M   'P 1'
#
loop_
_entity.id
_entity.type
_entity.pdbx_description
1 polymer ?
#
loop_
_entity_poly.entity_id
_entity_poly.type
_entity_poly.pdbx_seq_one_letter_code
_entity_poly.pdbx_strand_id
1 'polypeptide(L)'
;MARIGDFVDASAPMAPDALGAEALARFEAEPETLVIAVADAEGRPVGLIERNAFTLKLAAEFGRALYVRRPVSALMDPAPMVVEADASADVLFQSMDAAGLGALLKGFIVVSRGRYVGVGAGLHVLQAGVAIHKRRAEAMAELAQNLVRAEAEARASSRAKSEFLAVMSHEIRTPLNGVLGVAALMERQLTQEALRPHVRTILDSGASLLRLLTDALDMSRAEAGMLTLEPAPLDLQSVAADLSALWSPRAEEKALELQVEAELTAARWVVGDEMRLKQLLNNLIGNALKFTEAGVVRVRLATALQDGEVRLSATVDDSGPGVSDEAARAIFEPFNTGEAGRQGAGAGLGLAICRQIVERMEGVLAVERSPQGGARFCFDLRLPLAQADGRRDEDRQAAPTFHDTLHVLVVDDHAANRFVAGKVLELFGCTHETAENGRQAVERAAAAPFDLILMDVKMPVMDGVAATRAIRALPGPASALPILALTANADPRDEAAYLAAGMDGVAQKPIQPEALLNAIRLVLSRGEAAQAA
;
A
#
# COMPACT_ATOMS: atom_id res chain seq x y z
N MET A 1 -23.34 19.96 27.43
CA MET A 1 -24.13 20.77 26.48
C MET A 1 -24.69 21.95 27.24
N ALA A 2 -24.61 23.15 26.67
CA ALA A 2 -25.16 24.33 27.32
C ALA A 2 -26.70 24.29 27.23
N ARG A 3 -27.38 24.54 28.35
CA ARG A 3 -28.85 24.51 28.42
C ARG A 3 -29.41 25.91 28.20
N ILE A 4 -30.64 26.00 27.69
CA ILE A 4 -31.29 27.30 27.46
C ILE A 4 -31.43 28.10 28.76
N GLY A 5 -31.70 27.43 29.89
CA GLY A 5 -31.76 28.06 31.21
C GLY A 5 -30.46 28.74 31.68
N ASP A 6 -29.31 28.41 31.08
CA ASP A 6 -28.02 29.01 31.44
C ASP A 6 -27.85 30.43 30.87
N PHE A 7 -28.75 30.87 29.97
CA PHE A 7 -28.63 32.13 29.20
C PHE A 7 -29.86 33.04 29.33
N VAL A 8 -30.64 32.89 30.41
CA VAL A 8 -31.87 33.66 30.63
C VAL A 8 -31.64 34.88 31.52
N ASP A 9 -32.40 35.93 31.25
CA ASP A 9 -32.60 37.02 32.19
C ASP A 9 -33.78 36.68 33.11
N ALA A 10 -33.51 36.56 34.41
CA ALA A 10 -34.48 36.18 35.44
C ALA A 10 -35.35 37.36 35.93
N SER A 11 -35.50 38.40 35.10
CA SER A 11 -36.33 39.56 35.41
C SER A 11 -37.77 39.16 35.78
N ALA A 12 -38.35 39.82 36.78
CA ALA A 12 -39.69 39.46 37.29
C ALA A 12 -40.77 39.64 36.20
N PRO A 13 -41.76 38.75 36.06
CA PRO A 13 -42.84 38.94 35.08
C PRO A 13 -43.81 40.03 35.54
N MET A 14 -44.55 40.62 34.60
CA MET A 14 -45.67 41.53 34.90
C MET A 14 -46.99 40.78 34.98
N ALA A 15 -47.90 41.27 35.82
CA ALA A 15 -49.27 40.77 35.88
C ALA A 15 -50.07 41.22 34.63
N PRO A 16 -51.07 40.45 34.14
CA PRO A 16 -51.77 40.76 32.89
C PRO A 16 -52.65 42.02 32.95
N ASP A 17 -53.03 42.43 34.16
CA ASP A 17 -53.83 43.61 34.49
C ASP A 17 -52.99 44.87 34.75
N ALA A 18 -51.67 44.73 34.89
CA ALA A 18 -50.75 45.86 35.02
C ALA A 18 -50.90 46.83 33.83
N LEU A 19 -50.73 48.12 34.07
CA LEU A 19 -50.96 49.14 33.05
C LEU A 19 -49.76 49.29 32.10
N GLY A 20 -50.03 49.69 30.86
CA GLY A 20 -48.99 50.04 29.89
C GLY A 20 -48.01 51.11 30.41
N ALA A 21 -48.46 51.99 31.32
CA ALA A 21 -47.61 52.94 32.03
C ALA A 21 -46.46 52.26 32.80
N GLU A 22 -46.76 51.13 33.45
CA GLU A 22 -45.81 50.38 34.27
C GLU A 22 -44.78 49.66 33.40
N ALA A 23 -45.22 49.10 32.27
CA ALA A 23 -44.32 48.50 31.28
C ALA A 23 -43.39 49.55 30.66
N LEU A 24 -43.91 50.75 30.36
CA LEU A 24 -43.10 51.87 29.86
C LEU A 24 -42.06 52.31 30.90
N ALA A 25 -42.48 52.52 32.15
CA ALA A 25 -41.59 52.91 33.23
C ALA A 25 -40.44 51.89 33.43
N ARG A 26 -40.74 50.60 33.28
CA ARG A 26 -39.72 49.55 33.37
C ARG A 26 -38.72 49.58 32.22
N PHE A 27 -39.16 49.73 30.97
CA PHE A 27 -38.24 49.89 29.84
C PHE A 27 -37.39 51.17 29.91
N GLU A 28 -37.91 52.23 30.52
CA GLU A 28 -37.17 53.47 30.77
C GLU A 28 -36.13 53.30 31.91
N ALA A 29 -36.48 52.58 32.98
CA ALA A 29 -35.60 52.30 34.11
C ALA A 29 -34.51 51.27 33.80
N GLU A 30 -34.79 50.32 32.90
CA GLU A 30 -33.91 49.23 32.51
C GLU A 30 -33.62 49.30 30.99
N PRO A 31 -32.60 50.08 30.56
CA PRO A 31 -32.31 50.27 29.13
C PRO A 31 -31.93 48.98 28.39
N GLU A 32 -31.37 48.01 29.10
CA GLU A 32 -30.94 46.71 28.55
C GLU A 32 -32.08 45.68 28.48
N THR A 33 -33.22 45.94 29.12
CA THR A 33 -34.39 45.05 29.08
C THR A 33 -35.05 45.15 27.70
N LEU A 34 -34.89 44.10 26.89
CA LEU A 34 -35.46 44.00 25.54
C LEU A 34 -36.86 43.41 25.52
N VAL A 35 -37.19 42.57 26.49
CA VAL A 35 -38.47 41.87 26.58
C VAL A 35 -38.92 41.76 28.03
N ILE A 36 -40.24 41.80 28.26
CA ILE A 36 -40.86 41.61 29.57
C ILE A 36 -41.90 40.49 29.43
N ALA A 37 -41.77 39.43 30.22
CA ALA A 37 -42.79 38.39 30.27
C ALA A 37 -44.02 38.86 31.05
N VAL A 38 -45.19 38.37 30.62
CA VAL A 38 -46.46 38.51 31.34
C VAL A 38 -46.86 37.13 31.82
N ALA A 39 -47.13 37.00 33.13
CA ALA A 39 -47.51 35.74 33.76
C ALA A 39 -48.77 35.91 34.61
N ASP A 40 -49.56 34.84 34.74
CA ASP A 40 -50.71 34.81 35.64
C ASP A 40 -50.30 34.72 37.13
N ALA A 41 -51.28 34.73 38.03
CA ALA A 41 -51.06 34.66 39.48
C ALA A 41 -50.39 33.35 39.91
N GLU A 42 -50.52 32.30 39.12
CA GLU A 42 -49.90 30.99 39.31
C GLU A 42 -48.48 30.89 38.71
N GLY A 43 -47.98 31.98 38.10
CA GLY A 43 -46.65 32.08 37.50
C GLY A 43 -46.52 31.38 36.15
N ARG A 44 -47.63 31.12 35.45
CA ARG A 44 -47.63 30.58 34.08
C ARG A 44 -47.55 31.73 33.08
N PRO A 45 -46.70 31.61 32.05
CA PRO A 45 -46.61 32.67 31.05
C PRO A 45 -47.87 32.75 30.20
N VAL A 46 -48.37 33.97 30.01
CA VAL A 46 -49.57 34.26 29.20
C VAL A 46 -49.30 35.21 28.04
N GLY A 47 -48.12 35.85 28.01
CA GLY A 47 -47.69 36.66 26.88
C GLY A 47 -46.33 37.32 27.11
N LEU A 48 -45.86 38.07 26.11
CA LEU A 48 -44.58 38.76 26.15
C LEU A 48 -44.69 40.16 25.54
N ILE A 49 -44.03 41.14 26.13
CA ILE A 49 -43.94 42.49 25.61
C ILE A 49 -42.53 42.71 25.07
N GLU A 50 -42.40 42.92 23.77
CA GLU A 50 -41.14 43.26 23.11
C GLU A 50 -40.98 44.79 23.04
N ARG A 51 -39.81 45.29 23.45
CA ARG A 51 -39.54 46.72 23.62
C ARG A 51 -39.79 47.52 22.34
N ASN A 52 -39.32 47.05 21.19
CA ASN A 52 -39.43 47.80 19.94
C ASN A 52 -40.89 47.89 19.47
N ALA A 53 -41.62 46.77 19.46
CA ALA A 53 -43.04 46.73 19.13
C ALA A 53 -43.88 47.60 20.07
N PHE A 54 -43.56 47.58 21.37
CA PHE A 54 -44.25 48.39 22.38
C PHE A 54 -43.96 49.88 22.21
N THR A 55 -42.69 50.26 22.03
CA THR A 55 -42.29 51.67 21.84
C THR A 55 -42.81 52.23 20.51
N LEU A 56 -42.85 51.45 19.43
CA LEU A 56 -43.46 51.85 18.16
C LEU A 56 -44.96 52.12 18.32
N LYS A 57 -45.71 51.28 19.06
CA LYS A 57 -47.13 51.51 19.37
C LYS A 57 -47.33 52.83 20.14
N LEU A 58 -46.42 53.17 21.05
CA LEU A 58 -46.48 54.40 21.83
C LEU A 58 -46.07 55.65 21.05
N ALA A 59 -45.14 55.52 20.10
CA ALA A 59 -44.65 56.59 19.24
C ALA A 59 -45.62 56.97 18.10
N ALA A 60 -46.62 56.13 17.81
CA ALA A 60 -47.69 56.45 16.86
C ALA A 60 -48.51 57.68 17.31
N GLU A 61 -49.19 58.33 16.37
CA GLU A 61 -50.05 59.48 16.65
C GLU A 61 -51.10 59.11 17.72
N PHE A 62 -51.14 59.87 18.82
CA PHE A 62 -51.95 59.59 20.02
C PHE A 62 -51.62 58.29 20.79
N GLY A 63 -50.58 57.53 20.41
CA GLY A 63 -50.25 56.22 20.98
C GLY A 63 -50.06 56.25 22.50
N ARG A 64 -49.32 57.24 23.03
CA ARG A 64 -49.15 57.41 24.49
C ARG A 64 -50.48 57.58 25.23
N ALA A 65 -51.41 58.36 24.69
CA ALA A 65 -52.72 58.56 25.32
C ALA A 65 -53.59 57.30 25.25
N LEU A 66 -53.44 56.51 24.18
CA LEU A 66 -54.27 55.34 23.89
C LEU A 66 -53.83 54.06 24.63
N TYR A 67 -52.53 53.89 24.88
CA TYR A 67 -51.97 52.61 25.36
C TYR A 67 -51.48 52.64 26.81
N VAL A 68 -51.09 53.79 27.37
CA VAL A 68 -50.55 53.89 28.75
C VAL A 68 -51.56 53.47 29.82
N ARG A 69 -52.86 53.65 29.58
CA ARG A 69 -53.95 53.27 30.52
C ARG A 69 -54.57 51.91 30.22
N ARG A 70 -54.09 51.19 29.20
CA ARG A 70 -54.59 49.85 28.88
C ARG A 70 -53.83 48.80 29.67
N PRO A 71 -54.46 47.68 30.04
CA PRO A 71 -53.76 46.56 30.65
C PRO A 71 -52.76 45.95 29.65
N VAL A 72 -51.62 45.46 30.15
CA VAL A 72 -50.56 44.87 29.32
C VAL A 72 -51.03 43.64 28.56
N SER A 73 -52.03 42.91 29.06
CA SER A 73 -52.71 41.83 28.33
C SER A 73 -53.28 42.25 26.98
N ALA A 74 -53.64 43.53 26.80
CA ALA A 74 -54.10 44.08 25.53
C ALA A 74 -52.97 44.60 24.62
N LEU A 75 -51.73 44.60 25.11
CA LEU A 75 -50.56 45.22 24.45
C LEU A 75 -49.48 44.19 24.08
N MET A 76 -49.41 43.08 24.83
CA MET A 76 -48.47 41.97 24.67
C MET A 76 -48.72 41.14 23.41
N ASP A 77 -47.71 40.37 23.02
CA ASP A 77 -47.88 39.21 22.14
C ASP A 77 -48.50 38.06 22.97
N PRO A 78 -49.71 37.58 22.62
CA PRO A 78 -50.38 36.50 23.34
C PRO A 78 -49.86 35.10 22.98
N ALA A 79 -49.02 34.97 21.95
CA ALA A 79 -48.47 33.69 21.51
C ALA A 79 -46.93 33.73 21.43
N PRO A 80 -46.24 34.05 22.55
CA PRO A 80 -44.79 34.11 22.54
C PRO A 80 -44.20 32.72 22.36
N MET A 81 -42.98 32.67 21.84
CA MET A 81 -42.20 31.44 21.87
C MET A 81 -41.89 31.07 23.33
N VAL A 82 -42.15 29.83 23.70
CA VAL A 82 -41.87 29.29 25.02
C VAL A 82 -40.92 28.11 24.89
N VAL A 83 -39.83 28.12 25.65
CA VAL A 83 -38.77 27.10 25.60
C VAL A 83 -38.54 26.54 27.02
N GLU A 84 -38.37 25.23 27.15
CA GLU A 84 -38.03 24.63 28.45
C GLU A 84 -36.57 24.90 28.81
N ALA A 85 -36.30 25.17 30.09
CA ALA A 85 -34.99 25.53 30.61
C ALA A 85 -33.95 24.42 30.44
N ASP A 86 -34.37 23.15 30.41
CA ASP A 86 -33.51 21.99 30.21
C ASP A 86 -33.24 21.66 28.73
N ALA A 87 -33.87 22.38 27.80
CA ALA A 87 -33.64 22.21 26.38
C ALA A 87 -32.17 22.50 26.03
N SER A 88 -31.61 21.66 25.14
CA SER A 88 -30.27 21.85 24.60
C SER A 88 -30.27 22.97 23.57
N ALA A 89 -29.41 23.96 23.75
CA ALA A 89 -29.28 25.08 22.81
C ALA A 89 -28.94 24.59 21.39
N ASP A 90 -28.03 23.62 21.27
CA ASP A 90 -27.59 23.06 19.98
C ASP A 90 -28.76 22.41 19.20
N VAL A 91 -29.62 21.67 19.89
CA VAL A 91 -30.77 20.96 19.29
C VAL A 91 -31.88 21.93 18.88
N LEU A 92 -32.08 22.97 19.69
CA LEU A 92 -33.03 24.03 19.37
C LEU A 92 -32.62 24.75 18.08
N PHE A 93 -31.34 25.08 17.91
CA PHE A 93 -30.87 25.75 16.70
C PHE A 93 -30.93 24.88 15.45
N GLN A 94 -30.62 23.58 15.56
CA GLN A 94 -30.65 22.67 14.42
C GLN A 94 -32.06 22.36 13.91
N SER A 95 -33.07 22.50 14.76
CA SER A 95 -34.47 22.18 14.42
C SER A 95 -35.28 23.37 13.91
N MET A 96 -34.69 24.57 13.87
CA MET A 96 -35.39 25.81 13.49
C MET A 96 -35.22 26.18 12.02
N ASP A 97 -36.33 26.57 11.40
CA ASP A 97 -36.35 27.22 10.09
C ASP A 97 -36.17 28.75 10.20
N ALA A 98 -36.16 29.43 9.05
CA ALA A 98 -35.99 30.88 9.01
C ALA A 98 -37.09 31.65 9.78
N ALA A 99 -38.31 31.09 9.88
CA ALA A 99 -39.40 31.69 10.63
C ALA A 99 -39.20 31.54 12.14
N GLY A 100 -38.72 30.38 12.60
CA GLY A 100 -38.37 30.12 13.99
C GLY A 100 -37.21 30.99 14.49
N LEU A 101 -36.20 31.21 13.66
CA LEU A 101 -35.11 32.16 13.93
C LEU A 101 -35.61 33.61 14.07
N GLY A 102 -36.55 34.02 13.22
CA GLY A 102 -37.19 35.34 13.30
C GLY A 102 -38.00 35.54 14.59
N ALA A 103 -38.64 34.48 15.10
CA ALA A 103 -39.36 34.50 16.37
C ALA A 103 -38.41 34.58 17.58
N LEU A 104 -37.27 33.88 17.56
CA LEU A 104 -36.22 33.98 18.60
C LEU A 104 -35.69 35.41 18.77
N LEU A 105 -35.56 36.16 17.67
CA LEU A 105 -35.08 37.55 17.70
C LEU A 105 -36.06 38.53 18.36
N LYS A 106 -37.37 38.20 18.37
CA LYS A 106 -38.39 38.97 19.11
C LYS A 106 -38.39 38.67 20.62
N GLY A 107 -37.56 37.71 21.03
CA GLY A 107 -37.45 37.20 22.39
C GLY A 107 -38.46 36.09 22.71
N PHE A 108 -38.14 35.31 23.73
CA PHE A 108 -38.87 34.11 24.11
C PHE A 108 -38.91 33.98 25.62
N ILE A 109 -39.89 33.23 26.12
CA ILE A 109 -40.04 32.93 27.53
C ILE A 109 -39.40 31.58 27.82
N VAL A 110 -38.66 31.50 28.92
CA VAL A 110 -38.13 30.25 29.43
C VAL A 110 -38.93 29.79 30.63
N VAL A 111 -39.35 28.53 30.57
CA VAL A 111 -40.12 27.87 31.61
C VAL A 111 -39.38 26.66 32.15
N SER A 112 -39.72 26.25 33.37
CA SER A 112 -39.34 24.95 33.92
C SER A 112 -40.60 24.28 34.44
N ARG A 113 -40.99 23.17 33.82
CA ARG A 113 -42.24 22.46 34.15
C ARG A 113 -43.46 23.38 34.03
N GLY A 114 -43.49 24.20 32.98
CA GLY A 114 -44.60 25.12 32.69
C GLY A 114 -44.71 26.37 33.58
N ARG A 115 -43.75 26.62 34.49
CA ARG A 115 -43.66 27.85 35.28
C ARG A 115 -42.59 28.78 34.73
N TYR A 116 -42.85 30.08 34.75
CA TYR A 116 -41.89 31.10 34.34
C TYR A 116 -40.57 31.02 35.12
N VAL A 117 -39.45 31.08 34.40
CA VAL A 117 -38.09 31.10 34.97
C VAL A 117 -37.35 32.37 34.55
N GLY A 118 -37.55 32.81 33.30
CA GLY A 118 -36.89 33.99 32.77
C GLY A 118 -37.28 34.27 31.32
N VAL A 119 -36.65 35.27 30.72
CA VAL A 119 -36.77 35.62 29.31
C VAL A 119 -35.42 35.52 28.62
N GLY A 120 -35.44 35.19 27.33
CA GLY A 120 -34.26 35.19 26.48
C GLY A 120 -34.44 36.10 25.28
N ALA A 121 -33.35 36.71 24.81
CA ALA A 121 -33.29 37.42 23.54
C ALA A 121 -32.41 36.63 22.56
N GLY A 122 -32.83 36.52 21.29
CA GLY A 122 -32.13 35.72 20.28
C GLY A 122 -30.63 36.02 20.13
N LEU A 123 -30.19 37.25 20.44
CA LEU A 123 -28.79 37.66 20.38
C LEU A 123 -27.89 36.89 21.37
N HIS A 124 -28.33 36.68 22.62
CA HIS A 124 -27.52 35.99 23.64
C HIS A 124 -27.35 34.50 23.33
N VAL A 125 -28.40 33.87 22.79
CA VAL A 125 -28.35 32.46 22.40
C VAL A 125 -27.45 32.26 21.17
N LEU A 126 -27.48 33.18 20.19
CA LEU A 126 -26.59 33.16 19.03
C LEU A 126 -25.12 33.35 19.42
N GLN A 127 -24.82 34.27 20.35
CA GLN A 127 -23.46 34.48 20.86
C GLN A 127 -22.91 33.21 21.56
N ALA A 128 -23.76 32.50 22.31
CA ALA A 128 -23.40 31.23 22.94
C ALA A 128 -23.10 30.14 21.88
N GLY A 129 -23.95 30.01 20.86
CA GLY A 129 -23.75 29.07 19.75
C GLY A 129 -22.43 29.32 19.01
N VAL A 130 -22.14 30.58 18.65
CA VAL A 130 -20.89 30.96 17.98
C VAL A 130 -19.66 30.63 18.85
N ALA A 131 -19.71 30.88 20.15
CA ALA A 131 -18.61 30.59 21.07
C ALA A 131 -18.34 29.08 21.23
N ILE A 132 -19.39 28.25 21.21
CA ILE A 132 -19.27 26.78 21.26
C ILE A 132 -18.69 26.27 19.94
N HIS A 133 -19.20 26.72 18.80
CA HIS A 133 -18.67 26.34 17.49
C HIS A 133 -17.21 26.73 17.31
N LYS A 134 -16.82 27.93 17.76
CA LYS A 134 -15.42 28.39 17.71
C LYS A 134 -14.50 27.47 18.51
N ARG A 135 -14.85 27.14 19.76
CA ARG A 135 -14.07 26.21 20.60
C ARG A 135 -13.95 24.82 19.97
N ARG A 136 -15.03 24.31 19.37
CA ARG A 136 -15.01 23.01 18.68
C ARG A 136 -14.12 23.05 17.43
N ALA A 137 -14.16 24.14 16.66
CA ALA A 137 -13.32 24.32 15.49
C ALA A 137 -11.83 24.42 15.88
N GLU A 138 -11.49 25.14 16.94
CA GLU A 138 -10.13 25.23 17.49
C GLU A 138 -9.63 23.86 17.95
N ALA A 139 -10.42 23.12 18.73
CA ALA A 139 -10.06 21.77 19.17
C ALA A 139 -9.89 20.79 17.99
N MET A 140 -10.76 20.87 16.97
CA MET A 140 -10.62 20.05 15.76
C MET A 140 -9.36 20.41 14.96
N ALA A 141 -9.02 21.70 14.86
CA ALA A 141 -7.80 22.14 14.18
C ALA A 141 -6.54 21.67 14.90
N GLU A 142 -6.51 21.75 16.24
CA GLU A 142 -5.39 21.26 17.05
C GLU A 142 -5.23 19.74 16.93
N LEU A 143 -6.34 18.99 17.01
CA LEU A 143 -6.32 17.54 16.79
C LEU A 143 -5.81 17.18 15.39
N ALA A 144 -6.28 17.87 14.35
CA ALA A 144 -5.84 17.64 12.98
C ALA A 144 -4.33 17.91 12.82
N GLN A 145 -3.80 18.99 13.41
CA GLN A 145 -2.36 19.28 13.39
C GLN A 145 -1.54 18.20 14.12
N ASN A 146 -2.01 17.75 15.29
CA ASN A 146 -1.34 16.69 16.04
C ASN A 146 -1.32 15.38 15.27
N LEU A 147 -2.42 15.03 14.58
CA LEU A 147 -2.47 13.84 13.73
C LEU A 147 -1.49 13.93 12.55
N VAL A 148 -1.47 15.06 11.83
CA VAL A 148 -0.53 15.27 10.70
C VAL A 148 0.92 15.15 11.16
N ARG A 149 1.25 15.72 12.33
CA ARG A 149 2.60 15.64 12.88
C ARG A 149 2.97 14.21 13.28
N ALA A 150 2.09 13.50 13.99
CA ALA A 150 2.32 12.11 14.38
C ALA A 150 2.47 11.19 13.16
N GLU A 151 1.66 11.39 12.13
CA GLU A 151 1.74 10.64 10.86
C GLU A 151 3.07 10.91 10.13
N ALA A 152 3.52 12.17 10.09
CA ALA A 152 4.79 12.54 9.48
C ALA A 152 6.00 11.93 10.21
N GLU A 153 6.01 11.97 11.55
CA GLU A 153 7.07 11.36 12.38
C GLU A 153 7.09 9.83 12.21
N ALA A 154 5.93 9.18 12.19
CA ALA A 154 5.82 7.73 11.96
C ALA A 154 6.33 7.33 10.56
N ARG A 155 5.96 8.08 9.51
CA ARG A 155 6.42 7.82 8.14
C ARG A 155 7.92 8.03 7.99
N ALA A 156 8.48 9.08 8.58
CA ALA A 156 9.91 9.35 8.54
C ALA A 156 10.72 8.21 9.20
N SER A 157 10.27 7.74 10.36
CA SER A 157 10.88 6.60 11.06
C SER A 157 10.84 5.31 10.21
N SER A 158 9.68 5.01 9.60
CA SER A 158 9.50 3.83 8.75
C SER A 158 10.40 3.87 7.49
N ARG A 159 10.56 5.04 6.88
CA ARG A 159 11.47 5.25 5.74
C ARG A 159 12.93 5.03 6.12
N ALA A 160 13.39 5.62 7.22
CA ALA A 160 14.77 5.47 7.70
C ALA A 160 15.10 4.00 8.00
N LYS A 161 14.16 3.26 8.63
CA LYS A 161 14.29 1.81 8.88
C LYS A 161 14.45 1.02 7.58
N SER A 162 13.68 1.37 6.55
CA SER A 162 13.70 0.70 5.25
C SER A 162 14.98 0.97 4.45
N GLU A 163 15.48 2.21 4.46
CA GLU A 163 16.76 2.57 3.84
C GLU A 163 17.93 1.85 4.53
N PHE A 164 17.93 1.85 5.87
CA PHE A 164 18.96 1.13 6.63
C PHE A 164 18.96 -0.37 6.30
N LEU A 165 17.79 -1.00 6.28
CA LEU A 165 17.69 -2.41 5.90
C LEU A 165 18.13 -2.64 4.46
N ALA A 166 17.80 -1.75 3.51
CA ALA A 166 18.23 -1.86 2.11
C ALA A 166 19.75 -1.89 1.96
N VAL A 167 20.45 -0.99 2.65
CA VAL A 167 21.92 -0.97 2.66
C VAL A 167 22.47 -2.23 3.31
N MET A 168 21.99 -2.59 4.51
CA MET A 168 22.45 -3.80 5.22
C MET A 168 22.21 -5.08 4.42
N SER A 169 21.08 -5.16 3.70
CA SER A 169 20.78 -6.31 2.86
C SER A 169 21.79 -6.45 1.72
N HIS A 170 22.17 -5.34 1.08
CA HIS A 170 23.21 -5.36 0.06
C HIS A 170 24.56 -5.81 0.64
N GLU A 171 24.95 -5.26 1.79
CA GLU A 171 26.21 -5.59 2.49
C GLU A 171 26.25 -7.04 3.00
N ILE A 172 25.10 -7.64 3.32
CA ILE A 172 25.01 -9.06 3.73
C ILE A 172 24.95 -9.98 2.51
N ARG A 173 24.27 -9.58 1.44
CA ARG A 173 24.07 -10.38 0.24
C ARG A 173 25.38 -10.66 -0.50
N THR A 174 26.25 -9.66 -0.63
CA THR A 174 27.53 -9.79 -1.34
C THR A 174 28.45 -10.88 -0.77
N PRO A 175 28.79 -10.91 0.54
CA PRO A 175 29.61 -11.97 1.10
C PRO A 175 28.88 -13.33 1.11
N LEU A 176 27.57 -13.35 1.32
CA LEU A 176 26.78 -14.59 1.36
C LEU A 176 26.71 -15.26 -0.02
N ASN A 177 26.55 -14.49 -1.09
CA ASN A 177 26.62 -14.98 -2.47
C ASN A 177 28.00 -15.57 -2.79
N GLY A 178 29.07 -14.97 -2.27
CA GLY A 178 30.42 -15.53 -2.40
C GLY A 178 30.55 -16.90 -1.74
N VAL A 179 30.06 -17.05 -0.50
CA VAL A 179 30.06 -18.35 0.22
C VAL A 179 29.22 -19.40 -0.50
N LEU A 180 28.03 -19.02 -0.97
CA LEU A 180 27.15 -19.93 -1.71
C LEU A 180 27.74 -20.34 -3.05
N GLY A 181 28.40 -19.43 -3.77
CA GLY A 181 29.11 -19.74 -5.00
C GLY A 181 30.21 -20.78 -4.79
N VAL A 182 31.00 -20.64 -3.73
CA VAL A 182 32.03 -21.62 -3.37
C VAL A 182 31.40 -22.96 -2.97
N ALA A 183 30.33 -22.95 -2.17
CA ALA A 183 29.63 -24.16 -1.76
C ALA A 183 29.02 -24.91 -2.98
N ALA A 184 28.44 -24.20 -3.95
CA ALA A 184 27.86 -24.80 -5.15
C ALA A 184 28.95 -25.47 -6.02
N LEU A 185 30.13 -24.84 -6.10
CA LEU A 185 31.28 -25.42 -6.78
C LEU A 185 31.81 -26.65 -6.05
N MET A 186 31.87 -26.60 -4.71
CA MET A 186 32.23 -27.76 -3.89
C MET A 186 31.26 -28.92 -4.13
N GLU A 187 29.95 -28.68 -4.19
CA GLU A 187 28.95 -29.74 -4.40
C GLU A 187 29.18 -30.48 -5.73
N ARG A 188 29.47 -29.73 -6.80
CA ARG A 188 29.74 -30.27 -8.14
C ARG A 188 31.07 -31.00 -8.25
N GLN A 189 32.11 -30.53 -7.56
CA GLN A 189 33.45 -31.12 -7.57
C GLN A 189 33.65 -32.20 -6.50
N LEU A 190 32.63 -32.46 -5.66
CA LEU A 190 32.73 -33.38 -4.54
C LEU A 190 32.85 -34.83 -5.01
N THR A 191 34.03 -35.41 -4.80
CA THR A 191 34.29 -36.84 -5.00
C THR A 191 33.91 -37.68 -3.78
N GLN A 192 33.88 -37.07 -2.58
CA GLN A 192 33.48 -37.73 -1.35
C GLN A 192 31.97 -37.61 -1.12
N GLU A 193 31.24 -38.69 -1.37
CA GLU A 193 29.78 -38.72 -1.31
C GLU A 193 29.22 -38.43 0.11
N ALA A 194 29.97 -38.77 1.17
CA ALA A 194 29.62 -38.49 2.56
C ALA A 194 29.56 -36.98 2.90
N LEU A 195 30.26 -36.13 2.14
CA LEU A 195 30.27 -34.68 2.37
C LEU A 195 29.14 -33.96 1.62
N ARG A 196 28.48 -34.59 0.63
CA ARG A 196 27.40 -33.96 -0.15
C ARG A 196 26.25 -33.44 0.72
N PRO A 197 25.75 -34.18 1.73
CA PRO A 197 24.70 -33.67 2.60
C PRO A 197 25.10 -32.38 3.34
N HIS A 198 26.38 -32.23 3.69
CA HIS A 198 26.89 -31.07 4.42
C HIS A 198 26.94 -29.84 3.51
N VAL A 199 27.41 -30.01 2.28
CA VAL A 199 27.44 -28.93 1.28
C VAL A 199 26.03 -28.50 0.88
N ARG A 200 25.11 -29.46 0.68
CA ARG A 200 23.68 -29.16 0.47
C ARG A 200 23.08 -28.37 1.62
N THR A 201 23.39 -28.75 2.86
CA THR A 201 22.93 -27.99 4.04
C THR A 201 23.41 -26.54 4.01
N ILE A 202 24.65 -26.28 3.60
CA ILE A 202 25.20 -24.92 3.46
C ILE A 202 24.42 -24.13 2.38
N LEU A 203 24.20 -24.76 1.23
CA LEU A 203 23.47 -24.16 0.11
C LEU A 203 22.02 -23.84 0.48
N ASP A 204 21.31 -24.80 1.05
CA ASP A 204 19.92 -24.64 1.49
C ASP A 204 19.79 -23.58 2.58
N SER A 205 20.75 -23.54 3.52
CA SER A 205 20.77 -22.55 4.59
C SER A 205 21.04 -21.15 4.07
N GLY A 206 22.01 -20.97 3.18
CA GLY A 206 22.32 -19.66 2.62
C GLY A 206 21.22 -19.16 1.66
N ALA A 207 20.62 -20.03 0.86
CA ALA A 207 19.44 -19.69 0.04
C ALA A 207 18.27 -19.27 0.93
N SER A 208 18.04 -19.97 2.04
CA SER A 208 17.04 -19.59 3.04
C SER A 208 17.33 -18.21 3.65
N LEU A 209 18.58 -17.94 4.04
CA LEU A 209 19.00 -16.65 4.59
C LEU A 209 18.79 -15.49 3.59
N LEU A 210 19.15 -15.68 2.32
CA LEU A 210 18.93 -14.68 1.27
C LEU A 210 17.44 -14.39 1.07
N ARG A 211 16.59 -15.43 1.12
CA ARG A 211 15.15 -15.26 1.07
C ARG A 211 14.65 -14.45 2.26
N LEU A 212 15.05 -14.81 3.49
CA LEU A 212 14.66 -14.08 4.71
C LEU A 212 15.09 -12.61 4.68
N LEU A 213 16.28 -12.35 4.18
CA LEU A 213 16.81 -11.01 4.03
C LEU A 213 15.98 -10.19 3.03
N THR A 214 15.57 -10.81 1.93
CA THR A 214 14.72 -10.19 0.91
C THR A 214 13.30 -9.97 1.43
N ASP A 215 12.74 -10.94 2.14
CA ASP A 215 11.42 -10.84 2.78
C ASP A 215 11.39 -9.71 3.82
N ALA A 216 12.44 -9.57 4.63
CA ALA A 216 12.53 -8.49 5.62
C ALA A 216 12.62 -7.10 4.97
N LEU A 217 13.31 -6.99 3.83
CA LEU A 217 13.34 -5.77 3.04
C LEU A 217 11.98 -5.41 2.47
N ASP A 218 11.33 -6.38 1.83
CA ASP A 218 10.04 -6.16 1.18
C ASP A 218 8.99 -5.77 2.22
N MET A 219 8.97 -6.42 3.38
CA MET A 219 8.12 -6.05 4.51
C MET A 219 8.38 -4.61 4.98
N SER A 220 9.65 -4.23 5.18
CA SER A 220 9.99 -2.86 5.61
C SER A 220 9.56 -1.83 4.56
N ARG A 221 9.82 -2.10 3.26
CA ARG A 221 9.40 -1.22 2.17
C ARG A 221 7.90 -1.07 2.11
N ALA A 222 7.15 -2.14 2.32
CA ALA A 222 5.70 -2.10 2.33
C ALA A 222 5.13 -1.35 3.56
N GLU A 223 5.69 -1.51 4.76
CA GLU A 223 5.35 -0.71 5.95
C GLU A 223 5.60 0.79 5.75
N ALA A 224 6.66 1.15 5.02
CA ALA A 224 6.96 2.53 4.64
C ALA A 224 6.10 3.04 3.47
N GLY A 225 5.26 2.17 2.91
CA GLY A 225 4.43 2.42 1.74
C GLY A 225 5.20 2.64 0.43
N MET A 226 6.42 2.14 0.37
CA MET A 226 7.37 2.27 -0.75
C MET A 226 7.41 1.04 -1.66
N LEU A 227 6.49 0.07 -1.49
CA LEU A 227 6.35 -1.04 -2.44
C LEU A 227 5.82 -0.47 -3.76
N THR A 228 6.69 -0.34 -4.75
CA THR A 228 6.34 0.07 -6.11
C THR A 228 5.94 -1.14 -6.92
N LEU A 229 4.78 -1.06 -7.58
CA LEU A 229 4.36 -2.02 -8.59
C LEU A 229 4.90 -1.57 -9.95
N GLU A 230 5.39 -2.52 -10.72
CA GLU A 230 5.87 -2.30 -12.10
C GLU A 230 4.92 -2.98 -13.08
N PRO A 231 3.77 -2.34 -13.41
CA PRO A 231 2.80 -2.92 -14.33
C PRO A 231 3.36 -3.00 -15.75
N ALA A 232 3.38 -4.22 -16.30
CA ALA A 232 3.80 -4.52 -17.66
C ALA A 232 2.87 -5.56 -18.30
N PRO A 233 2.86 -5.70 -19.64
CA PRO A 233 2.16 -6.81 -20.30
C PRO A 233 2.65 -8.16 -19.79
N LEU A 234 1.73 -8.95 -19.26
CA LEU A 234 1.96 -10.21 -18.56
C LEU A 234 1.14 -11.32 -19.22
N ASP A 235 1.83 -12.41 -19.59
CA ASP A 235 1.20 -13.65 -20.03
C ASP A 235 0.95 -14.57 -18.84
N LEU A 236 -0.30 -14.71 -18.43
CA LEU A 236 -0.69 -15.56 -17.29
C LEU A 236 -0.45 -17.05 -17.58
N GLN A 237 -0.46 -17.48 -18.85
CA GLN A 237 -0.14 -18.86 -19.22
C GLN A 237 1.34 -19.15 -18.97
N SER A 238 2.21 -18.17 -19.27
CA SER A 238 3.63 -18.23 -18.98
C SER A 238 3.89 -18.37 -17.48
N VAL A 239 3.20 -17.55 -16.66
CA VAL A 239 3.33 -17.61 -15.19
C VAL A 239 2.96 -19.00 -14.68
N ALA A 240 1.83 -19.56 -15.13
CA ALA A 240 1.41 -20.91 -14.74
C ALA A 240 2.45 -21.98 -15.11
N ALA A 241 3.00 -21.92 -16.33
CA ALA A 241 4.02 -22.84 -16.80
C ALA A 241 5.31 -22.74 -15.97
N ASP A 242 5.78 -21.53 -15.67
CA ASP A 242 6.98 -21.30 -14.87
C ASP A 242 6.80 -21.81 -13.43
N LEU A 243 5.62 -21.62 -12.83
CA LEU A 243 5.30 -22.16 -11.51
C LEU A 243 5.30 -23.69 -11.50
N SER A 244 4.71 -24.31 -12.52
CA SER A 244 4.73 -25.77 -12.67
C SER A 244 6.17 -26.28 -12.78
N ALA A 245 6.98 -25.72 -13.68
CA ALA A 245 8.36 -26.13 -13.89
C ALA A 245 9.23 -25.96 -12.63
N LEU A 246 9.00 -24.90 -11.85
CA LEU A 246 9.76 -24.62 -10.63
C LEU A 246 9.42 -25.59 -9.47
N TRP A 247 8.15 -25.95 -9.31
CA TRP A 247 7.67 -26.65 -8.12
C TRP A 247 7.45 -28.16 -8.31
N SER A 248 7.25 -28.64 -9.55
CA SER A 248 7.06 -30.07 -9.82
C SER A 248 8.19 -30.96 -9.29
N PRO A 249 9.49 -30.64 -9.49
CA PRO A 249 10.58 -31.48 -8.96
C PRO A 249 10.55 -31.60 -7.42
N ARG A 250 10.23 -30.49 -6.73
CA ARG A 250 10.12 -30.47 -5.26
C ARG A 250 8.91 -31.24 -4.73
N ALA A 251 7.80 -31.21 -5.47
CA ALA A 251 6.62 -31.99 -5.15
C ALA A 251 6.93 -33.49 -5.31
N GLU A 252 7.60 -33.87 -6.40
CA GLU A 252 8.05 -35.25 -6.67
C GLU A 252 9.02 -35.77 -5.60
N GLU A 253 10.00 -34.97 -5.19
CA GLU A 253 10.93 -35.30 -4.09
C GLU A 253 10.20 -35.60 -2.77
N LYS A 254 9.05 -34.95 -2.55
CA LYS A 254 8.19 -35.17 -1.38
C LYS A 254 7.08 -36.19 -1.61
N ALA A 255 7.03 -36.83 -2.78
CA ALA A 255 5.94 -37.72 -3.19
C ALA A 255 4.54 -37.08 -3.08
N LEU A 256 4.43 -35.79 -3.39
CA LEU A 256 3.19 -35.02 -3.46
C LEU A 256 2.76 -34.83 -4.91
N GLU A 257 1.45 -34.83 -5.16
CA GLU A 257 0.91 -34.47 -6.46
C GLU A 257 0.75 -32.95 -6.57
N LEU A 258 1.35 -32.32 -7.57
CA LEU A 258 1.17 -30.90 -7.87
C LEU A 258 0.41 -30.72 -9.17
N GLN A 259 -0.71 -30.00 -9.12
CA GLN A 259 -1.50 -29.65 -10.30
C GLN A 259 -1.53 -28.13 -10.45
N VAL A 260 -1.10 -27.61 -11.59
CA VAL A 260 -1.16 -26.18 -11.91
C VAL A 260 -2.05 -26.00 -13.14
N GLU A 261 -3.20 -25.39 -12.94
CA GLU A 261 -4.24 -25.20 -13.94
C GLU A 261 -4.42 -23.71 -14.25
N ALA A 262 -4.48 -23.38 -15.54
CA ALA A 262 -4.72 -22.04 -16.03
C ALA A 262 -5.98 -22.02 -16.89
N GLU A 263 -7.07 -21.49 -16.34
CA GLU A 263 -8.36 -21.29 -17.01
C GLU A 263 -8.48 -19.85 -17.50
N LEU A 264 -7.74 -19.53 -18.55
CA LEU A 264 -7.57 -18.17 -19.06
C LEU A 264 -8.58 -17.85 -20.18
N THR A 265 -9.83 -18.27 -20.01
CA THR A 265 -10.88 -18.16 -21.04
C THR A 265 -11.26 -16.72 -21.37
N ALA A 266 -11.19 -15.81 -20.40
CA ALA A 266 -11.53 -14.41 -20.60
C ALA A 266 -10.35 -13.57 -21.10
N ALA A 267 -9.15 -13.78 -20.54
CA ALA A 267 -7.94 -13.09 -20.94
C ALA A 267 -6.67 -13.87 -20.58
N ARG A 268 -5.78 -14.08 -21.57
CA ARG A 268 -4.42 -14.60 -21.34
C ARG A 268 -3.43 -13.50 -20.95
N TRP A 269 -3.58 -12.34 -21.57
CA TRP A 269 -2.68 -11.20 -21.41
C TRP A 269 -3.32 -10.10 -20.58
N VAL A 270 -2.63 -9.69 -19.52
CA VAL A 270 -3.07 -8.63 -18.59
C VAL A 270 -1.92 -7.66 -18.35
N VAL A 271 -2.23 -6.45 -17.89
CA VAL A 271 -1.22 -5.52 -17.39
C VAL A 271 -1.05 -5.76 -15.90
N GLY A 272 0.13 -6.17 -15.45
CA GLY A 272 0.41 -6.45 -14.05
C GLY A 272 1.90 -6.60 -13.76
N ASP A 273 2.23 -6.75 -12.48
CA ASP A 273 3.60 -6.96 -12.03
C ASP A 273 3.91 -8.47 -11.94
N GLU A 274 4.61 -8.99 -12.94
CA GLU A 274 4.95 -10.41 -13.05
C GLU A 274 5.77 -10.91 -11.85
N MET A 275 6.74 -10.10 -11.40
CA MET A 275 7.65 -10.46 -10.31
C MET A 275 6.88 -10.59 -8.99
N ARG A 276 5.98 -9.64 -8.71
CA ARG A 276 5.15 -9.67 -7.50
C ARG A 276 4.12 -10.77 -7.53
N LEU A 277 3.51 -11.04 -8.69
CA LEU A 277 2.57 -12.16 -8.84
C LEU A 277 3.27 -13.52 -8.62
N LYS A 278 4.46 -13.71 -9.21
CA LYS A 278 5.27 -14.91 -8.99
C LYS A 278 5.70 -15.03 -7.53
N GLN A 279 6.11 -13.94 -6.87
CA GLN A 279 6.47 -13.94 -5.45
C GLN A 279 5.31 -14.39 -4.56
N LEU A 280 4.12 -13.84 -4.78
CA LEU A 280 2.89 -14.21 -4.09
C LEU A 280 2.58 -15.70 -4.25
N LEU A 281 2.54 -16.20 -5.48
CA LEU A 281 2.21 -17.60 -5.77
C LEU A 281 3.29 -18.56 -5.26
N ASN A 282 4.57 -18.23 -5.41
CA ASN A 282 5.67 -19.03 -4.89
C ASN A 282 5.63 -19.18 -3.37
N ASN A 283 5.28 -18.12 -2.64
CA ASN A 283 5.15 -18.17 -1.19
C ASN A 283 3.97 -19.06 -0.76
N LEU A 284 2.83 -18.98 -1.44
CA LEU A 284 1.66 -19.81 -1.15
C LEU A 284 1.92 -21.29 -1.47
N ILE A 285 2.46 -21.60 -2.66
CA ILE A 285 2.79 -22.97 -3.10
C ILE A 285 3.87 -23.59 -2.21
N GLY A 286 4.92 -22.82 -1.89
CA GLY A 286 5.99 -23.27 -1.01
C GLY A 286 5.48 -23.61 0.39
N ASN A 287 4.50 -22.86 0.90
CA ASN A 287 3.85 -23.18 2.17
C ASN A 287 2.98 -24.44 2.05
N ALA A 288 2.16 -24.57 1.01
CA ALA A 288 1.34 -25.76 0.77
C ALA A 288 2.20 -27.04 0.74
N LEU A 289 3.21 -27.11 -0.12
CA LEU A 289 4.14 -28.25 -0.22
C LEU A 289 4.95 -28.50 1.05
N LYS A 290 5.12 -27.47 1.89
CA LYS A 290 5.81 -27.62 3.16
C LYS A 290 4.95 -28.29 4.22
N PHE A 291 3.67 -27.93 4.31
CA PHE A 291 2.76 -28.39 5.36
C PHE A 291 1.95 -29.63 4.98
N THR A 292 1.84 -29.95 3.70
CA THR A 292 1.26 -31.22 3.24
C THR A 292 2.32 -32.32 3.30
N GLU A 293 2.09 -33.34 4.12
CA GLU A 293 2.99 -34.50 4.24
C GLU A 293 2.72 -35.57 3.16
N ALA A 294 1.45 -35.76 2.80
CA ALA A 294 1.01 -36.65 1.73
C ALA A 294 -0.28 -36.12 1.10
N GLY A 295 -0.44 -36.31 -0.20
CA GLY A 295 -1.64 -35.89 -0.94
C GLY A 295 -1.32 -34.94 -2.08
N VAL A 296 -2.17 -33.92 -2.25
CA VAL A 296 -2.20 -33.09 -3.46
C VAL A 296 -2.22 -31.60 -3.12
N VAL A 297 -1.53 -30.82 -3.96
CA VAL A 297 -1.57 -29.36 -3.98
C VAL A 297 -2.06 -28.92 -5.35
N ARG A 298 -3.14 -28.14 -5.40
CA ARG A 298 -3.75 -27.61 -6.61
C ARG A 298 -3.60 -26.10 -6.67
N VAL A 299 -3.06 -25.61 -7.77
CA VAL A 299 -2.95 -24.19 -8.07
C VAL A 299 -3.85 -23.91 -9.27
N ARG A 300 -4.75 -22.95 -9.15
CA ARG A 300 -5.64 -22.56 -10.25
C ARG A 300 -5.56 -21.05 -10.45
N LEU A 301 -5.34 -20.65 -11.70
CA LEU A 301 -5.45 -19.27 -12.16
C LEU A 301 -6.62 -19.19 -13.13
N ALA A 302 -7.64 -18.40 -12.81
CA ALA A 302 -8.83 -18.22 -13.63
C ALA A 302 -9.02 -16.75 -13.96
N THR A 303 -9.46 -16.45 -15.19
CA THR A 303 -9.78 -15.08 -15.59
C THR A 303 -11.25 -14.95 -15.96
N ALA A 304 -11.85 -13.84 -15.55
CA ALA A 304 -13.19 -13.43 -15.94
C ALA A 304 -13.18 -11.96 -16.36
N LEU A 305 -14.05 -11.58 -17.28
CA LEU A 305 -14.29 -10.17 -17.61
C LEU A 305 -15.39 -9.63 -16.69
N GLN A 306 -15.09 -8.55 -15.98
CA GLN A 306 -16.05 -7.88 -15.10
C GLN A 306 -15.88 -6.36 -15.26
N ASP A 307 -16.97 -5.66 -15.62
CA ASP A 307 -16.99 -4.19 -15.75
C ASP A 307 -15.93 -3.59 -16.70
N GLY A 308 -15.49 -4.35 -17.71
CA GLY A 308 -14.46 -3.93 -18.67
C GLY A 308 -13.01 -4.17 -18.21
N GLU A 309 -12.82 -4.74 -17.03
CA GLU A 309 -11.52 -5.16 -16.49
C GLU A 309 -11.41 -6.68 -16.42
N VAL A 310 -10.18 -7.20 -16.36
CA VAL A 310 -9.93 -8.62 -16.15
C VAL A 310 -9.84 -8.87 -14.65
N ARG A 311 -10.76 -9.68 -14.12
CA ARG A 311 -10.64 -10.26 -12.79
C ARG A 311 -9.80 -11.53 -12.88
N LEU A 312 -8.62 -11.51 -12.27
CA LEU A 312 -7.79 -12.69 -12.06
C LEU A 312 -8.11 -13.28 -10.68
N SER A 313 -8.69 -14.46 -10.66
CA SER A 313 -8.92 -15.24 -9.44
C SER A 313 -7.87 -16.34 -9.35
N ALA A 314 -7.13 -16.39 -8.25
CA ALA A 314 -6.11 -17.39 -8.02
C ALA A 314 -6.38 -18.15 -6.71
N THR A 315 -6.21 -19.48 -6.76
CA THR A 315 -6.36 -20.34 -5.59
C THR A 315 -5.18 -21.29 -5.46
N VAL A 316 -4.63 -21.42 -4.25
CA VAL A 316 -3.69 -22.47 -3.85
C VAL A 316 -4.38 -23.33 -2.80
N ASP A 317 -4.62 -24.59 -3.13
CA ASP A 317 -5.47 -25.50 -2.38
C ASP A 317 -4.68 -26.77 -2.03
N ASP A 318 -4.53 -27.05 -0.75
CA ASP A 318 -3.76 -28.20 -0.24
C ASP A 318 -4.62 -29.18 0.56
N SER A 319 -4.16 -30.44 0.59
CA SER A 319 -4.72 -31.52 1.42
C SER A 319 -3.97 -31.69 2.76
N GLY A 320 -3.30 -30.64 3.25
CA GLY A 320 -2.54 -30.66 4.50
C GLY A 320 -3.42 -30.60 5.76
N PRO A 321 -2.85 -30.19 6.92
CA PRO A 321 -3.58 -30.15 8.20
C PRO A 321 -4.64 -29.04 8.29
N GLY A 322 -4.68 -28.14 7.30
CA GLY A 322 -5.56 -26.97 7.30
C GLY A 322 -5.12 -25.88 8.29
N VAL A 323 -5.95 -24.85 8.40
CA VAL A 323 -5.74 -23.71 9.31
C VAL A 323 -6.94 -23.61 10.25
N SER A 324 -6.68 -23.52 11.56
CA SER A 324 -7.75 -23.30 12.55
C SER A 324 -8.33 -21.89 12.44
N ASP A 325 -9.59 -21.71 12.86
CA ASP A 325 -10.28 -20.42 12.76
C ASP A 325 -9.58 -19.31 13.58
N GLU A 326 -8.92 -19.67 14.68
CA GLU A 326 -8.09 -18.75 15.46
C GLU A 326 -6.79 -18.39 14.73
N ALA A 327 -6.10 -19.39 14.15
CA ALA A 327 -4.88 -19.15 13.41
C ALA A 327 -5.14 -18.30 12.15
N ALA A 328 -6.25 -18.54 11.44
CA ALA A 328 -6.61 -17.83 10.21
C ALA A 328 -6.66 -16.29 10.37
N ARG A 329 -6.99 -15.81 11.57
CA ARG A 329 -7.02 -14.36 11.88
C ARG A 329 -5.63 -13.76 12.03
N ALA A 330 -4.66 -14.56 12.47
CA ALA A 330 -3.31 -14.10 12.81
C ALA A 330 -2.24 -14.54 11.82
N ILE A 331 -2.47 -15.53 10.95
CA ILE A 331 -1.43 -16.15 10.09
C ILE A 331 -0.73 -15.17 9.13
N PHE A 332 -1.38 -14.06 8.83
CA PHE A 332 -0.86 -13.02 7.95
C PHE A 332 -0.19 -11.87 8.73
N GLU A 333 -0.18 -11.92 10.05
CA GLU A 333 0.57 -10.98 10.87
C GLU A 333 2.09 -11.26 10.74
N PRO A 334 2.94 -10.23 10.71
CA PRO A 334 4.37 -10.39 10.56
C PRO A 334 4.97 -11.22 11.71
N PHE A 335 5.97 -12.05 11.40
CA PHE A 335 6.67 -12.92 12.35
C PHE A 335 5.79 -13.99 12.99
N ASN A 336 4.60 -14.26 12.46
CA ASN A 336 3.78 -15.36 12.91
C ASN A 336 4.29 -16.68 12.33
N THR A 337 4.90 -17.52 13.17
CA THR A 337 5.39 -18.85 12.80
C THR A 337 4.43 -19.99 13.18
N GLY A 338 3.27 -19.69 13.77
CA GLY A 338 2.36 -20.68 14.37
C GLY A 338 2.93 -21.36 15.63
N GLU A 339 2.18 -22.29 16.24
CA GLU A 339 2.59 -23.05 17.45
C GLU A 339 3.76 -24.04 17.22
N ALA A 340 4.28 -24.16 16.00
CA ALA A 340 5.34 -25.11 15.68
C ALA A 340 6.68 -24.40 15.45
N GLY A 341 7.41 -24.15 16.54
CA GLY A 341 8.87 -23.95 16.51
C GLY A 341 9.65 -25.21 16.12
N ARG A 342 9.21 -25.95 15.10
CA ARG A 342 9.90 -27.12 14.54
C ARG A 342 10.79 -26.71 13.38
N GLN A 343 11.92 -27.42 13.24
CA GLN A 343 12.89 -27.28 12.15
C GLN A 343 12.16 -27.13 10.80
N GLY A 344 12.39 -26.01 10.11
CA GLY A 344 11.76 -25.71 8.82
C GLY A 344 10.69 -24.61 8.86
N ALA A 345 10.26 -24.11 10.02
CA ALA A 345 9.46 -22.88 10.11
C ALA A 345 10.23 -21.68 9.53
N GLY A 346 9.74 -21.07 8.44
CA GLY A 346 10.34 -19.85 7.90
C GLY A 346 10.12 -18.67 8.86
N ALA A 347 10.65 -17.47 8.59
CA ALA A 347 10.58 -16.34 9.52
C ALA A 347 9.17 -15.73 9.75
N GLY A 348 8.10 -16.38 9.30
CA GLY A 348 6.74 -15.87 9.46
C GLY A 348 6.43 -14.59 8.66
N LEU A 349 7.25 -14.28 7.66
CA LEU A 349 7.10 -13.07 6.83
C LEU A 349 6.35 -13.33 5.52
N GLY A 350 6.40 -14.55 4.98
CA GLY A 350 5.89 -14.86 3.64
C GLY A 350 4.40 -14.54 3.45
N LEU A 351 3.54 -14.88 4.41
CA LEU A 351 2.10 -14.61 4.31
C LEU A 351 1.76 -13.13 4.53
N ALA A 352 2.52 -12.42 5.38
CA ALA A 352 2.38 -10.97 5.54
C ALA A 352 2.72 -10.22 4.25
N ILE A 353 3.79 -10.64 3.55
CA ILE A 353 4.16 -10.11 2.23
C ILE A 353 3.07 -10.42 1.20
N CYS A 354 2.53 -11.65 1.20
CA CYS A 354 1.43 -11.99 0.30
C CYS A 354 0.22 -11.06 0.48
N ARG A 355 -0.16 -10.77 1.74
CA ARG A 355 -1.24 -9.82 2.05
C ARG A 355 -0.91 -8.43 1.50
N GLN A 356 0.29 -7.91 1.76
CA GLN A 356 0.71 -6.59 1.30
C GLN A 356 0.75 -6.45 -0.23
N ILE A 357 1.23 -7.47 -0.94
CA ILE A 357 1.22 -7.49 -2.42
C ILE A 357 -0.22 -7.41 -2.92
N VAL A 358 -1.11 -8.25 -2.39
CA VAL A 358 -2.51 -8.30 -2.81
C VAL A 358 -3.24 -6.99 -2.49
N GLU A 359 -3.08 -6.43 -1.30
CA GLU A 359 -3.66 -5.14 -0.91
C GLU A 359 -3.17 -3.98 -1.79
N ARG A 360 -1.88 -3.99 -2.16
CA ARG A 360 -1.30 -2.99 -3.08
C ARG A 360 -1.80 -3.11 -4.50
N MET A 361 -2.18 -4.31 -4.91
CA MET A 361 -2.85 -4.59 -6.18
C MET A 361 -4.39 -4.48 -6.06
N GLU A 362 -4.88 -3.81 -5.02
CA GLU A 362 -6.32 -3.56 -4.75
C GLU A 362 -7.17 -4.84 -4.65
N GLY A 363 -6.55 -5.95 -4.26
CA GLY A 363 -7.19 -7.23 -4.04
C GLY A 363 -7.42 -7.55 -2.57
N VAL A 364 -7.98 -8.74 -2.33
CA VAL A 364 -8.14 -9.32 -0.99
C VAL A 364 -7.60 -10.74 -1.00
N LEU A 365 -6.74 -11.06 -0.02
CA LEU A 365 -6.23 -12.41 0.23
C LEU A 365 -7.01 -13.04 1.39
N ALA A 366 -7.61 -14.19 1.15
CA ALA A 366 -8.37 -14.94 2.14
C ALA A 366 -7.83 -16.38 2.28
N VAL A 367 -8.15 -16.99 3.41
CA VAL A 367 -7.90 -18.40 3.69
C VAL A 367 -9.21 -19.06 4.11
N GLU A 368 -9.48 -20.22 3.54
CA GLU A 368 -10.67 -21.01 3.77
C GLU A 368 -10.29 -22.46 4.04
N ARG A 369 -11.22 -23.25 4.58
CA ARG A 369 -11.04 -24.70 4.67
C ARG A 369 -11.13 -25.30 3.28
N SER A 370 -10.13 -26.10 2.92
CA SER A 370 -10.12 -26.80 1.65
C SER A 370 -11.17 -27.92 1.63
N PRO A 371 -11.86 -28.14 0.49
CA PRO A 371 -12.63 -29.36 0.25
C PRO A 371 -11.79 -30.65 0.30
N GLN A 372 -10.46 -30.53 0.17
CA GLN A 372 -9.47 -31.60 0.27
C GLN A 372 -9.06 -31.89 1.72
N GLY A 373 -9.61 -31.16 2.69
CA GLY A 373 -9.35 -31.31 4.12
C GLY A 373 -8.24 -30.42 4.68
N GLY A 374 -7.46 -29.76 3.82
CA GLY A 374 -6.39 -28.83 4.22
C GLY A 374 -6.78 -27.35 4.14
N ALA A 375 -5.89 -26.51 3.63
CA ALA A 375 -6.11 -25.07 3.51
C ALA A 375 -6.30 -24.65 2.04
N ARG A 376 -7.17 -23.65 1.83
CA ARG A 376 -7.34 -22.99 0.53
C ARG A 376 -7.06 -21.51 0.69
N PHE A 377 -5.99 -21.04 0.07
CA PHE A 377 -5.68 -19.62 -0.05
C PHE A 377 -6.26 -19.10 -1.36
N CYS A 378 -7.02 -18.02 -1.32
CA CYS A 378 -7.65 -17.42 -2.48
C CYS A 378 -7.41 -15.91 -2.52
N PHE A 379 -7.16 -15.37 -3.72
CA PHE A 379 -7.12 -13.94 -3.93
C PHE A 379 -7.70 -13.55 -5.29
N ASP A 380 -8.21 -12.33 -5.35
CA ASP A 380 -8.74 -11.71 -6.55
C ASP A 380 -7.99 -10.42 -6.85
N LEU A 381 -7.56 -10.24 -8.10
CA LEU A 381 -6.92 -9.02 -8.60
C LEU A 381 -7.72 -8.45 -9.77
N ARG A 382 -7.81 -7.12 -9.83
CA ARG A 382 -8.36 -6.40 -10.98
C ARG A 382 -7.21 -5.89 -11.83
N LEU A 383 -7.10 -6.41 -13.03
CA LEU A 383 -6.00 -6.12 -13.94
C LEU A 383 -6.54 -5.58 -15.27
N PRO A 384 -5.93 -4.54 -15.84
CA PRO A 384 -6.27 -4.10 -17.19
C PRO A 384 -5.95 -5.21 -18.21
N LEU A 385 -6.76 -5.29 -19.28
CA LEU A 385 -6.46 -6.16 -20.41
C LEU A 385 -5.19 -5.66 -21.13
N ALA A 386 -4.25 -6.56 -21.43
CA ALA A 386 -3.11 -6.25 -22.29
C ALA A 386 -3.31 -6.83 -23.69
N GLN A 387 -2.74 -6.17 -24.70
CA GLN A 387 -2.56 -6.79 -26.01
C GLN A 387 -1.37 -7.75 -25.94
N ALA A 388 -1.46 -8.85 -26.70
CA ALA A 388 -0.37 -9.81 -26.79
C ALA A 388 0.90 -9.11 -27.29
N ASP A 389 1.97 -9.13 -26.49
CA ASP A 389 3.28 -8.67 -26.94
C ASP A 389 3.93 -9.79 -27.74
N GLY A 390 3.77 -9.74 -29.06
CA GLY A 390 4.29 -10.75 -29.99
C GLY A 390 5.81 -10.94 -29.95
N ARG A 391 6.55 -10.10 -29.21
CA ARG A 391 7.99 -10.23 -29.00
C ARG A 391 8.37 -11.36 -28.03
N ARG A 392 7.50 -11.73 -27.07
CA ARG A 392 7.82 -12.76 -26.06
C ARG A 392 7.69 -14.20 -26.55
N ASP A 393 6.90 -14.46 -27.60
CA ASP A 393 6.80 -15.81 -28.18
C ASP A 393 8.04 -16.19 -29.02
N GLU A 394 8.79 -15.22 -29.56
CA GLU A 394 10.04 -15.47 -30.29
C GLU A 394 11.24 -15.74 -29.37
N ASP A 395 11.22 -15.25 -28.12
CA ASP A 395 12.29 -15.47 -27.12
C ASP A 395 12.17 -16.84 -26.40
N ARG A 396 11.18 -17.69 -26.73
CA ARG A 396 10.96 -18.99 -26.06
C ARG A 396 11.60 -20.18 -26.77
N GLN A 397 12.75 -20.58 -26.21
CA GLN A 397 13.31 -21.94 -26.14
C GLN A 397 13.63 -22.65 -27.48
N ALA A 398 14.79 -22.34 -28.04
CA ALA A 398 15.58 -23.35 -28.76
C ALA A 398 16.16 -24.36 -27.75
N ALA A 399 16.05 -25.66 -28.04
CA ALA A 399 16.66 -26.73 -27.26
C ALA A 399 18.18 -26.49 -27.10
N PRO A 400 18.79 -26.92 -25.98
CA PRO A 400 20.19 -26.63 -25.73
C PRO A 400 21.10 -27.24 -26.80
N THR A 401 21.66 -26.39 -27.65
CA THR A 401 22.79 -26.73 -28.52
C THR A 401 24.09 -26.33 -27.81
N PHE A 402 25.06 -27.24 -27.83
CA PHE A 402 26.40 -27.03 -27.29
C PHE A 402 27.19 -26.13 -28.25
N HIS A 403 27.79 -25.06 -27.73
CA HIS A 403 28.82 -24.29 -28.45
C HIS A 403 30.17 -24.65 -27.83
N ASP A 404 30.95 -25.49 -28.50
CA ASP A 404 32.09 -26.18 -27.89
C ASP A 404 33.35 -25.30 -27.66
N THR A 405 33.37 -24.00 -27.98
CA THR A 405 34.65 -23.25 -28.07
C THR A 405 34.63 -21.73 -27.78
N LEU A 406 33.61 -21.15 -27.16
CA LEU A 406 33.59 -19.69 -26.93
C LEU A 406 34.74 -19.22 -26.02
N HIS A 407 35.39 -18.12 -26.39
CA HIS A 407 36.37 -17.39 -25.57
C HIS A 407 35.73 -16.10 -25.02
N VAL A 408 35.48 -16.07 -23.71
CA VAL A 408 34.65 -15.04 -23.08
C VAL A 408 35.47 -14.15 -22.14
N LEU A 409 35.29 -12.84 -22.23
CA LEU A 409 35.85 -11.90 -21.26
C LEU A 409 34.86 -11.66 -20.11
N VAL A 410 35.24 -12.02 -18.89
CA VAL A 410 34.43 -11.81 -17.68
C VAL A 410 34.92 -10.58 -16.93
N VAL A 411 34.08 -9.55 -16.84
CA VAL A 411 34.40 -8.27 -16.21
C VAL A 411 33.53 -8.08 -14.96
N ASP A 412 34.15 -8.10 -13.79
CA ASP A 412 33.49 -7.86 -12.51
C ASP A 412 34.54 -7.43 -11.47
N ASP A 413 34.24 -6.48 -10.60
CA ASP A 413 35.19 -5.99 -9.61
C ASP A 413 35.39 -6.97 -8.44
N HIS A 414 34.43 -7.87 -8.21
CA HIS A 414 34.49 -8.88 -7.16
C HIS A 414 35.09 -10.19 -7.68
N ALA A 415 36.22 -10.60 -7.10
CA ALA A 415 36.93 -11.83 -7.48
C ALA A 415 36.05 -13.09 -7.38
N ALA A 416 35.12 -13.15 -6.42
CA ALA A 416 34.19 -14.27 -6.26
C ALA A 416 33.21 -14.38 -7.43
N ASN A 417 32.68 -13.26 -7.93
CA ASN A 417 31.76 -13.24 -9.07
C ASN A 417 32.48 -13.66 -10.36
N ARG A 418 33.69 -13.13 -10.58
CA ARG A 418 34.55 -13.56 -11.71
C ARG A 418 34.82 -15.05 -11.68
N PHE A 419 35.15 -15.57 -10.50
CA PHE A 419 35.39 -17.00 -10.31
C PHE A 419 34.14 -17.84 -10.60
N VAL A 420 32.96 -17.45 -10.11
CA VAL A 420 31.70 -18.16 -10.38
C VAL A 420 31.34 -18.13 -11.85
N ALA A 421 31.35 -16.95 -12.49
CA ALA A 421 31.07 -16.81 -13.92
C ALA A 421 32.06 -17.64 -14.77
N GLY A 422 33.35 -17.55 -14.46
CA GLY A 422 34.39 -18.34 -15.12
C GLY A 422 34.17 -19.84 -15.01
N LYS A 423 33.78 -20.34 -13.82
CA LYS A 423 33.48 -21.76 -13.63
C LYS A 423 32.23 -22.22 -14.36
N VAL A 424 31.19 -21.38 -14.41
CA VAL A 424 29.99 -21.67 -15.23
C VAL A 424 30.38 -21.81 -16.70
N LEU A 425 31.21 -20.90 -17.22
CA LEU A 425 31.72 -20.97 -18.59
C LEU A 425 32.55 -22.24 -18.86
N GLU A 426 33.48 -22.59 -17.96
CA GLU A 426 34.28 -23.82 -18.06
C GLU A 426 33.40 -25.09 -18.10
N LEU A 427 32.35 -25.14 -17.29
CA LEU A 427 31.40 -26.27 -17.25
C LEU A 427 30.69 -26.49 -18.59
N PHE A 428 30.54 -25.44 -19.38
CA PHE A 428 29.93 -25.49 -20.72
C PHE A 428 31.00 -25.53 -21.84
N GLY A 429 32.25 -25.84 -21.53
CA GLY A 429 33.33 -25.98 -22.51
C GLY A 429 33.91 -24.66 -23.02
N CYS A 430 33.50 -23.52 -22.47
CA CYS A 430 34.01 -22.21 -22.86
C CYS A 430 35.33 -21.91 -22.14
N THR A 431 36.21 -21.17 -22.82
CA THR A 431 37.41 -20.57 -22.22
C THR A 431 37.11 -19.13 -21.81
N HIS A 432 37.83 -18.59 -20.83
CA HIS A 432 37.59 -17.23 -20.39
C HIS A 432 38.84 -16.52 -19.89
N GLU A 433 38.82 -15.20 -20.00
CA GLU A 433 39.72 -14.29 -19.31
C GLU A 433 38.95 -13.38 -18.36
N THR A 434 39.65 -12.71 -17.46
CA THR A 434 39.04 -11.84 -16.45
C THR A 434 39.60 -10.43 -16.47
N ALA A 435 38.73 -9.45 -16.17
CA ALA A 435 39.09 -8.06 -15.94
C ALA A 435 38.36 -7.54 -14.69
N GLU A 436 38.99 -6.61 -13.98
CA GLU A 436 38.49 -6.15 -12.66
C GLU A 436 37.73 -4.82 -12.71
N ASN A 437 37.68 -4.18 -13.88
CA ASN A 437 36.97 -2.91 -14.09
C ASN A 437 36.80 -2.64 -15.60
N GLY A 438 35.97 -1.65 -15.92
CA GLY A 438 35.68 -1.28 -17.30
C GLY A 438 36.89 -0.84 -18.13
N ARG A 439 37.93 -0.24 -17.52
CA ARG A 439 39.13 0.20 -18.25
C ARG A 439 39.95 -0.99 -18.74
N GLN A 440 40.18 -1.98 -17.86
CA GLN A 440 40.84 -3.22 -18.26
C GLN A 440 40.03 -3.98 -19.32
N ALA A 441 38.70 -3.92 -19.26
CA ALA A 441 37.86 -4.54 -20.27
C ALA A 441 38.07 -3.93 -21.67
N VAL A 442 38.12 -2.60 -21.76
CA VAL A 442 38.41 -1.88 -23.03
C VAL A 442 39.80 -2.24 -23.55
N GLU A 443 40.82 -2.24 -22.68
CA GLU A 443 42.20 -2.58 -23.06
C GLU A 443 42.30 -4.01 -23.61
N ARG A 444 41.65 -4.98 -22.96
CA ARG A 444 41.64 -6.38 -23.41
C ARG A 444 40.84 -6.58 -24.69
N ALA A 445 39.66 -5.98 -24.81
CA ALA A 445 38.84 -6.05 -26.01
C ALA A 445 39.55 -5.46 -27.24
N ALA A 446 40.44 -4.49 -27.05
CA ALA A 446 41.28 -3.95 -28.12
C ALA A 446 42.50 -4.83 -28.46
N ALA A 447 43.01 -5.59 -27.49
CA ALA A 447 44.26 -6.35 -27.61
C ALA A 447 44.08 -7.79 -28.10
N ALA A 448 42.95 -8.44 -27.76
CA ALA A 448 42.71 -9.84 -28.08
C ALA A 448 41.26 -10.05 -28.57
N PRO A 449 41.04 -11.01 -29.49
CA PRO A 449 39.70 -11.38 -29.92
C PRO A 449 38.99 -12.17 -28.83
N PHE A 450 37.74 -11.79 -28.54
CA PHE A 450 36.79 -12.53 -27.72
C PHE A 450 35.55 -12.84 -28.55
N ASP A 451 34.75 -13.81 -28.13
CA ASP A 451 33.46 -14.10 -28.76
C ASP A 451 32.30 -13.41 -28.02
N LEU A 452 32.52 -13.08 -26.74
CA LEU A 452 31.52 -12.45 -25.87
C LEU A 452 32.21 -11.73 -24.71
N ILE A 453 31.60 -10.64 -24.24
CA ILE A 453 31.96 -9.99 -22.98
C ILE A 453 30.80 -10.10 -21.99
N LEU A 454 31.05 -10.67 -20.80
CA LEU A 454 30.16 -10.57 -19.65
C LEU A 454 30.58 -9.35 -18.83
N MET A 455 29.76 -8.30 -18.81
CA MET A 455 30.13 -6.99 -18.27
C MET A 455 29.28 -6.63 -17.05
N ASP A 456 29.88 -6.56 -15.87
CA ASP A 456 29.20 -5.96 -14.71
C ASP A 456 28.89 -4.48 -14.96
N VAL A 457 27.70 -4.04 -14.57
CA VAL A 457 27.27 -2.66 -14.77
C VAL A 457 27.94 -1.73 -13.76
N LYS A 458 27.99 -2.13 -12.48
CA LYS A 458 28.47 -1.26 -11.40
C LYS A 458 29.86 -1.69 -10.95
N MET A 459 30.88 -0.99 -11.46
CA MET A 459 32.28 -1.23 -11.09
C MET A 459 32.99 0.11 -10.80
N PRO A 460 34.01 0.11 -9.92
CA PRO A 460 34.87 1.27 -9.70
C PRO A 460 35.73 1.57 -10.94
N VAL A 461 36.31 2.78 -10.96
CA VAL A 461 37.19 3.31 -12.04
C VAL A 461 36.47 3.61 -13.35
N MET A 462 35.80 2.63 -13.93
CA MET A 462 34.99 2.75 -15.14
C MET A 462 33.84 1.75 -15.04
N ASP A 463 32.61 2.25 -15.06
CA ASP A 463 31.41 1.42 -15.01
C ASP A 463 31.19 0.68 -16.35
N GLY A 464 30.34 -0.35 -16.32
CA GLY A 464 30.11 -1.20 -17.49
C GLY A 464 29.47 -0.45 -18.66
N VAL A 465 28.65 0.57 -18.38
CA VAL A 465 27.99 1.38 -19.42
C VAL A 465 29.00 2.24 -20.17
N ALA A 466 29.91 2.91 -19.44
CA ALA A 466 31.00 3.68 -20.01
C ALA A 466 31.99 2.78 -20.76
N ALA A 467 32.30 1.59 -20.21
CA ALA A 467 33.15 0.60 -20.87
C ALA A 467 32.55 0.11 -22.19
N THR A 468 31.25 -0.21 -22.21
CA THR A 468 30.54 -0.59 -23.45
C THR A 468 30.63 0.49 -24.50
N ARG A 469 30.34 1.76 -24.16
CA ARG A 469 30.46 2.87 -25.12
C ARG A 469 31.88 3.02 -25.66
N ALA A 470 32.88 2.83 -24.81
CA ALA A 470 34.28 2.88 -25.22
C ALA A 470 34.64 1.71 -26.15
N ILE A 471 34.19 0.48 -25.87
CA ILE A 471 34.39 -0.70 -26.73
C ILE A 471 33.70 -0.49 -28.08
N ARG A 472 32.47 0.02 -28.10
CA ARG A 472 31.74 0.34 -29.33
C ARG A 472 32.43 1.41 -30.20
N ALA A 473 33.25 2.26 -29.59
CA ALA A 473 34.03 3.28 -30.29
C ALA A 473 35.39 2.78 -30.81
N LEU A 474 35.80 1.55 -30.47
CA LEU A 474 37.05 0.96 -30.98
C LEU A 474 36.94 0.66 -32.48
N PRO A 475 38.04 0.75 -33.24
CA PRO A 475 38.05 0.35 -34.64
C PRO A 475 38.08 -1.18 -34.79
N GLY A 476 37.49 -1.68 -35.87
CA GLY A 476 37.56 -3.10 -36.24
C GLY A 476 36.54 -3.99 -35.52
N PRO A 477 36.76 -5.31 -35.48
CA PRO A 477 35.75 -6.26 -34.99
C PRO A 477 35.40 -6.08 -33.50
N ALA A 478 36.27 -5.43 -32.72
CA ALA A 478 36.04 -5.14 -31.31
C ALA A 478 34.75 -4.33 -31.06
N SER A 479 34.38 -3.41 -31.97
CA SER A 479 33.14 -2.64 -31.83
C SER A 479 31.87 -3.47 -31.99
N ALA A 480 31.96 -4.63 -32.65
CA ALA A 480 30.84 -5.53 -32.89
C ALA A 480 30.78 -6.70 -31.89
N LEU A 481 31.70 -6.76 -30.93
CA LEU A 481 31.73 -7.82 -29.92
C LEU A 481 30.42 -7.86 -29.14
N PRO A 482 29.76 -9.02 -29.02
CA PRO A 482 28.57 -9.10 -28.18
C PRO A 482 28.90 -8.81 -26.71
N ILE A 483 28.11 -7.97 -26.05
CA ILE A 483 28.27 -7.57 -24.65
C ILE A 483 26.99 -7.86 -23.88
N LEU A 484 27.06 -8.80 -22.93
CA LEU A 484 25.98 -9.16 -22.04
C LEU A 484 26.16 -8.46 -20.68
N ALA A 485 25.20 -7.63 -20.28
CA ALA A 485 25.25 -6.94 -19.00
C ALA A 485 24.99 -7.92 -17.85
N LEU A 486 25.81 -7.91 -16.81
CA LEU A 486 25.55 -8.57 -15.54
C LEU A 486 25.06 -7.52 -14.54
N THR A 487 23.80 -7.60 -14.12
CA THR A 487 23.20 -6.60 -13.23
C THR A 487 22.53 -7.23 -12.02
N ALA A 488 22.64 -6.59 -10.86
CA ALA A 488 21.87 -6.97 -9.66
C ALA A 488 20.39 -6.59 -9.74
N ASN A 489 20.03 -5.71 -10.67
CA ASN A 489 18.67 -5.20 -10.88
C ASN A 489 18.31 -5.32 -12.37
N ALA A 490 17.36 -6.19 -12.71
CA ALA A 490 16.87 -6.38 -14.07
C ALA A 490 15.54 -5.62 -14.28
N ASP A 491 15.48 -4.37 -13.80
CA ASP A 491 14.34 -3.48 -14.07
C ASP A 491 14.32 -3.19 -15.60
N PRO A 492 13.16 -3.30 -16.27
CA PRO A 492 13.03 -3.00 -17.70
C PRO A 492 13.57 -1.61 -18.12
N ARG A 493 13.56 -0.62 -17.21
CA ARG A 493 14.11 0.72 -17.48
C ARG A 493 15.63 0.72 -17.51
N ASP A 494 16.25 -0.04 -16.60
CA ASP A 494 17.70 -0.23 -16.55
C ASP A 494 18.15 -1.02 -17.80
N GLU A 495 17.41 -2.05 -18.19
CA GLU A 495 17.65 -2.83 -19.41
C GLU A 495 17.61 -1.96 -20.67
N ALA A 496 16.58 -1.13 -20.83
CA ALA A 496 16.50 -0.21 -21.97
C ALA A 496 17.70 0.76 -22.03
N ALA A 497 18.19 1.23 -20.88
CA ALA A 497 19.37 2.08 -20.81
C ALA A 497 20.66 1.34 -21.18
N TYR A 498 20.79 0.07 -20.81
CA TYR A 498 21.93 -0.79 -21.17
C TYR A 498 21.96 -1.09 -22.67
N LEU A 499 20.82 -1.45 -23.25
CA LEU A 499 20.68 -1.66 -24.69
C LEU A 499 20.98 -0.38 -25.48
N ALA A 500 20.48 0.77 -25.03
CA ALA A 500 20.77 2.06 -25.65
C ALA A 500 22.24 2.47 -25.56
N ALA A 501 22.98 1.96 -24.57
CA ALA A 501 24.42 2.16 -24.47
C ALA A 501 25.23 1.26 -25.41
N GLY A 502 24.58 0.28 -26.05
CA GLY A 502 25.18 -0.66 -27.00
C GLY A 502 25.44 -2.06 -26.44
N MET A 503 24.87 -2.42 -25.29
CA MET A 503 24.87 -3.82 -24.82
C MET A 503 23.83 -4.61 -25.60
N ASP A 504 24.03 -5.92 -25.73
CA ASP A 504 23.21 -6.78 -26.61
C ASP A 504 22.19 -7.62 -25.84
N GLY A 505 22.32 -7.68 -24.51
CA GLY A 505 21.37 -8.33 -23.61
C GLY A 505 21.74 -8.13 -22.15
N VAL A 506 20.91 -8.68 -21.27
CA VAL A 506 21.08 -8.62 -19.82
C VAL A 506 20.96 -10.01 -19.20
N ALA A 507 21.77 -10.27 -18.18
CA ALA A 507 21.65 -11.41 -17.29
C ALA A 507 21.64 -10.92 -15.84
N GLN A 508 20.68 -11.42 -15.07
CA GLN A 508 20.49 -11.01 -13.69
C GLN A 508 21.45 -11.76 -12.76
N LYS A 509 22.03 -11.04 -11.80
CA LYS A 509 22.75 -11.60 -10.66
C LYS A 509 21.75 -11.93 -9.54
N PRO A 510 21.88 -13.08 -8.84
CA PRO A 510 22.99 -14.04 -8.89
C PRO A 510 23.00 -14.88 -10.17
N ILE A 511 24.22 -15.17 -10.66
CA ILE A 511 24.43 -15.92 -11.90
C ILE A 511 23.92 -17.35 -11.72
N GLN A 512 22.79 -17.65 -12.35
CA GLN A 512 22.28 -19.02 -12.47
C GLN A 512 22.81 -19.65 -13.75
N PRO A 513 23.40 -20.87 -13.70
CA PRO A 513 24.04 -21.49 -14.86
C PRO A 513 23.13 -21.58 -16.10
N GLU A 514 21.88 -22.00 -15.94
CA GLU A 514 20.94 -22.12 -17.07
C GLU A 514 20.51 -20.76 -17.61
N ALA A 515 20.26 -19.79 -16.73
CA ALA A 515 19.83 -18.45 -17.13
C ALA A 515 20.94 -17.69 -17.88
N LEU A 516 22.18 -17.78 -17.39
CA LEU A 516 23.33 -17.18 -18.07
C LEU A 516 23.53 -17.80 -19.46
N LEU A 517 23.46 -19.12 -19.58
CA LEU A 517 23.65 -19.79 -20.87
C LEU A 517 22.56 -19.40 -21.88
N ASN A 518 21.31 -19.28 -21.44
CA ASN A 518 20.21 -18.83 -22.30
C ASN A 518 20.42 -17.38 -22.77
N ALA A 519 20.83 -16.49 -21.86
CA ALA A 519 21.12 -15.10 -22.22
C ALA A 519 22.30 -15.00 -23.21
N ILE A 520 23.35 -15.80 -23.04
CA ILE A 520 24.47 -15.90 -23.99
C ILE A 520 23.97 -16.31 -25.38
N ARG A 521 23.11 -17.34 -25.47
CA ARG A 521 22.56 -17.81 -26.75
C ARG A 521 21.75 -16.74 -27.47
N LEU A 522 20.87 -16.06 -26.75
CA LEU A 522 20.03 -14.98 -27.30
C LEU A 522 20.88 -13.86 -27.90
N VAL A 523 21.98 -13.51 -27.23
CA VAL A 523 22.90 -12.48 -27.69
C VAL A 523 23.68 -12.94 -28.93
N LEU A 524 24.18 -14.19 -28.92
CA LEU A 524 24.96 -14.72 -30.04
C LEU A 524 24.11 -14.98 -31.30
N SER A 525 22.87 -15.46 -31.16
CA SER A 525 21.97 -15.71 -32.30
C SER A 525 21.54 -14.42 -33.01
N ARG A 526 21.39 -13.33 -32.26
CA ARG A 526 21.12 -11.98 -32.82
C ARG A 526 22.32 -11.43 -33.59
N GLY A 527 23.54 -11.76 -33.16
CA GLY A 527 24.79 -11.40 -33.86
C GLY A 527 24.95 -12.11 -35.21
N GLU A 528 24.59 -13.40 -35.29
CA GLU A 528 24.63 -14.18 -36.54
C GLU A 528 23.60 -13.68 -37.56
N ALA A 529 22.39 -13.32 -37.12
CA ALA A 529 21.35 -12.77 -37.99
C ALA A 529 21.71 -11.38 -38.56
N ALA A 530 22.45 -10.56 -37.79
CA ALA A 530 22.91 -9.24 -38.22
C ALA A 530 24.13 -9.28 -39.16
N GLN A 531 24.91 -10.37 -39.17
CA GLN A 531 26.01 -10.59 -40.12
C GLN A 531 25.57 -11.24 -41.44
N ALA A 532 24.40 -11.88 -41.45
CA ALA A 532 23.84 -12.54 -42.64
C ALA A 532 22.93 -11.61 -43.50
N ALA A 533 22.58 -10.43 -42.98
CA ALA A 533 21.82 -9.37 -43.68
C ALA A 533 22.77 -8.28 -44.19
#